data_AF-A0A4D4MC28-F1
#
_entry.id   AF-A0A4D4MC28-F1
#
_cell.length_a   1.000
_cell.length_b   1.000
_cell.length_c   1.000
_cell.angle_alpha   90.00
_cell.angle_beta   90.00
_cell.angle_gamma   90.00
#
_symmetry.space_group_name_H-M   'P 1'
#
loop_
_entity.id
_entity.type
_entity.pdbx_description
1 polymer ?
#
loop_
_entity_poly.entity_id
_entity_poly.type
_entity_poly.pdbx_seq_one_letter_code
_entity_poly.pdbx_strand_id
1 'polypeptide(L)'
;MHAIVRHPEQIRTLIAHEPVAPRLLPDDERARHEHELVALQDLYLREGLAAALPEIARTLGIDPAATDTEPDLTPQPMNALRTANFDYFIRHDFTAVIHDTLDIAALKGVSTHIVPAAGRTTPRTVFDYRAATALATLLDRELQELPGGHNGNTSHPRTWATRIREILNAAG
;
A
#
# COMPACT_ATOMS: atom_id res chain seq x y z
N MET A 1 -5.30 -9.30 0.47
CA MET A 1 -5.87 -10.07 1.61
C MET A 1 -6.74 -11.26 1.20
N HIS A 2 -7.01 -11.46 -0.09
CA HIS A 2 -7.72 -12.65 -0.60
C HIS A 2 -7.15 -14.01 -0.14
N ALA A 3 -5.82 -14.13 -0.06
CA ALA A 3 -5.16 -15.36 0.36
C ALA A 3 -5.53 -15.77 1.80
N ILE A 4 -5.52 -14.83 2.75
CA ILE A 4 -5.84 -15.12 4.16
C ILE A 4 -7.32 -15.41 4.37
N VAL A 5 -8.21 -14.93 3.49
CA VAL A 5 -9.64 -15.27 3.53
C VAL A 5 -9.88 -16.69 3.02
N ARG A 6 -9.19 -17.09 1.94
CA ARG A 6 -9.38 -18.41 1.32
C ARG A 6 -8.57 -19.53 1.98
N HIS A 7 -7.41 -19.19 2.55
CA HIS A 7 -6.42 -20.11 3.10
C HIS A 7 -5.82 -19.53 4.40
N PRO A 8 -6.66 -19.30 5.44
CA PRO A 8 -6.24 -18.63 6.69
C PRO A 8 -5.13 -19.37 7.46
N GLU A 9 -4.90 -20.65 7.18
CA GLU A 9 -3.85 -21.48 7.76
C GLU A 9 -2.45 -21.24 7.18
N GLN A 10 -2.33 -20.63 5.98
CA GLN A 10 -1.05 -20.48 5.31
C GLN A 10 -0.23 -19.28 5.79
N ILE A 11 -0.88 -18.29 6.39
CA ILE A 11 -0.24 -17.05 6.85
C ILE A 11 -0.57 -16.87 8.32
N ARG A 12 0.44 -17.04 9.18
CA ARG A 12 0.30 -16.79 10.62
C ARG A 12 0.06 -15.31 10.92
N THR A 13 0.88 -14.43 10.34
CA THR A 13 0.83 -12.98 10.59
C THR A 13 0.91 -12.23 9.27
N LEU A 14 0.01 -11.26 9.07
CA LEU A 14 0.02 -10.34 7.94
C LEU A 14 0.21 -8.91 8.46
N ILE A 15 1.30 -8.25 8.09
CA ILE A 15 1.42 -6.79 8.26
C ILE A 15 0.83 -6.15 7.00
N ALA A 16 -0.39 -5.62 7.13
CA ALA A 16 -1.09 -4.92 6.07
C ALA A 16 -0.67 -3.44 6.08
N HIS A 17 0.53 -3.17 5.57
CA HIS A 17 1.03 -1.80 5.38
C HIS A 17 0.33 -1.15 4.19
N GLU A 18 -0.47 -0.10 4.45
CA GLU A 18 -1.14 0.73 3.44
C GLU A 18 -1.75 -0.11 2.30
N PRO A 19 -2.64 -1.06 2.62
CA PRO A 19 -3.09 -2.05 1.66
C PRO A 19 -3.88 -1.37 0.54
N VAL A 20 -3.57 -1.73 -0.71
CA VAL A 20 -4.37 -1.38 -1.89
C VAL A 20 -5.67 -2.19 -1.88
N ALA A 21 -6.59 -1.78 -1.01
CA ALA A 21 -7.83 -2.49 -0.70
C ALA A 21 -8.99 -1.48 -0.63
N PRO A 22 -9.44 -0.94 -1.78
CA PRO A 22 -10.44 0.13 -1.83
C PRO A 22 -11.81 -0.29 -1.27
N ARG A 23 -12.08 -1.61 -1.17
CA ARG A 23 -13.26 -2.15 -0.49
C ARG A 23 -13.36 -1.78 1.00
N LEU A 24 -12.26 -1.42 1.65
CA LEU A 24 -12.26 -0.95 3.04
C LEU A 24 -12.78 0.49 3.18
N LEU A 25 -12.83 1.25 2.08
CA LEU A 25 -13.22 2.66 2.09
C LEU A 25 -14.75 2.82 1.95
N PRO A 26 -15.31 3.95 2.43
CA PRO A 26 -16.67 4.36 2.07
C PRO A 26 -16.88 4.39 0.55
N ASP A 27 -18.12 4.17 0.10
CA ASP A 27 -18.44 3.99 -1.32
C ASP A 27 -18.00 5.16 -2.22
N ASP A 28 -18.13 6.40 -1.73
CA ASP A 28 -17.72 7.61 -2.45
C ASP A 28 -16.19 7.73 -2.57
N GLU A 29 -15.47 7.39 -1.49
CA GLU A 29 -14.01 7.38 -1.48
C GLU A 29 -13.43 6.26 -2.34
N ARG A 30 -14.06 5.08 -2.29
CA ARG A 30 -13.75 3.96 -3.18
C ARG A 30 -13.92 4.35 -4.64
N ALA A 31 -15.09 4.88 -5.01
CA ALA A 31 -15.38 5.30 -6.37
C ALA A 31 -14.41 6.39 -6.84
N ARG A 32 -14.01 7.32 -5.97
CA ARG A 32 -12.99 8.33 -6.29
C ARG A 32 -11.63 7.68 -6.61
N HIS A 33 -11.19 6.72 -5.81
CA HIS A 33 -9.92 6.03 -6.06
C HIS A 33 -9.96 5.16 -7.32
N GLU A 34 -11.06 4.45 -7.57
CA GLU A 34 -11.26 3.67 -8.80
C GLU A 34 -11.17 4.56 -10.05
N HIS A 35 -11.80 5.75 -10.05
CA HIS A 35 -11.65 6.72 -11.14
C HIS A 35 -10.23 7.25 -11.27
N GLU A 36 -9.51 7.46 -10.16
CA GLU A 36 -8.11 7.90 -10.17
C GLU A 36 -7.21 6.85 -10.85
N LEU A 37 -7.40 5.56 -10.56
CA LEU A 37 -6.68 4.46 -11.22
C LEU A 37 -6.95 4.41 -12.73
N VAL A 38 -8.21 4.56 -13.16
CA VAL A 38 -8.57 4.63 -14.58
C VAL A 38 -7.87 5.82 -15.25
N ALA A 39 -7.92 7.00 -14.64
CA ALA A 39 -7.31 8.21 -15.19
C ALA A 39 -5.78 8.08 -15.33
N LEU A 40 -5.11 7.46 -14.35
CA LEU A 40 -3.68 7.17 -14.40
C LEU A 40 -3.33 6.15 -15.48
N GLN A 41 -4.14 5.10 -15.63
CA GLN A 41 -3.98 4.11 -16.70
C GLN A 41 -4.12 4.78 -18.07
N ASP A 42 -5.14 5.61 -18.27
CA ASP A 42 -5.34 6.36 -19.52
C ASP A 42 -4.18 7.33 -19.80
N LEU A 43 -3.69 8.06 -18.78
CA LEU A 43 -2.53 8.93 -18.89
C LEU A 43 -1.30 8.14 -19.37
N TYR A 44 -1.05 6.99 -18.75
CA TYR A 44 0.05 6.12 -19.12
C TYR A 44 -0.05 5.63 -20.57
N LEU A 45 -1.25 5.24 -21.02
CA LEU A 45 -1.46 4.78 -22.38
C LEU A 45 -1.25 5.88 -23.43
N ARG A 46 -1.55 7.14 -23.10
CA ARG A 46 -1.39 8.29 -24.01
C ARG A 46 0.03 8.85 -24.00
N GLU A 47 0.65 8.97 -22.83
CA GLU A 47 1.84 9.80 -22.61
C GLU A 47 3.03 9.03 -22.02
N GLY A 48 2.83 7.76 -21.68
CA GLY A 48 3.88 6.86 -21.19
C GLY A 48 4.26 7.06 -19.72
N LEU A 49 5.26 6.29 -19.29
CA LEU A 49 5.65 6.19 -17.88
C LEU A 49 6.13 7.52 -17.29
N ALA A 50 6.83 8.34 -18.09
CA ALA A 50 7.39 9.60 -17.62
C ALA A 50 6.32 10.59 -17.15
N ALA A 51 5.15 10.59 -17.79
CA ALA A 51 4.00 11.42 -17.40
C ALA A 51 3.22 10.79 -16.23
N ALA A 52 3.03 9.48 -16.23
CA ALA A 52 2.20 8.80 -15.23
C ALA A 52 2.86 8.65 -13.86
N LEU A 53 4.18 8.42 -13.81
CA LEU A 53 4.87 8.08 -12.56
C LEU A 53 4.84 9.20 -11.49
N PRO A 54 5.03 10.49 -11.83
CA PRO A 54 4.86 11.58 -10.86
C PRO A 54 3.43 11.67 -10.30
N GLU A 55 2.41 11.44 -11.13
CA GLU A 55 1.03 11.43 -10.69
C GLU A 55 0.74 10.25 -9.76
N ILE A 56 1.24 9.04 -10.08
CA ILE A 56 1.16 7.88 -9.18
C ILE A 56 1.79 8.22 -7.81
N ALA A 57 3.00 8.80 -7.80
CA ALA A 57 3.64 9.22 -6.56
C ALA A 57 2.78 10.22 -5.77
N ARG A 58 2.16 11.19 -6.44
CA ARG A 58 1.23 12.15 -5.84
C ARG A 58 0.01 11.47 -5.20
N THR A 59 -0.58 10.46 -5.86
CA THR A 59 -1.75 9.73 -5.32
C THR A 59 -1.43 8.97 -4.04
N LEU A 60 -0.18 8.53 -3.89
CA LEU A 60 0.36 7.83 -2.71
C LEU A 60 0.93 8.81 -1.68
N GLY A 61 0.86 10.12 -1.92
CA GLY A 61 1.42 11.13 -1.03
C GLY A 61 2.95 11.08 -0.91
N ILE A 62 3.63 10.50 -1.90
CA ILE A 62 5.09 10.45 -1.96
C ILE A 62 5.59 11.80 -2.45
N ASP A 63 6.32 12.52 -1.59
CA ASP A 63 7.07 13.71 -1.97
C ASP A 63 8.49 13.32 -2.43
N PRO A 64 8.82 13.42 -3.72
CA PRO A 64 10.16 13.11 -4.22
C PRO A 64 11.23 14.11 -3.76
N ALA A 65 10.83 15.29 -3.26
CA ALA A 65 11.74 16.30 -2.73
C ALA A 65 11.99 16.13 -1.22
N ALA A 66 11.31 15.17 -0.56
CA ALA A 66 11.52 14.90 0.85
C ALA A 66 12.98 14.49 1.13
N THR A 67 13.60 15.18 2.08
CA THR A 67 14.99 14.93 2.50
C THR A 67 15.09 14.02 3.72
N ASP A 68 13.95 13.71 4.36
CA ASP A 68 13.86 12.78 5.49
C ASP A 68 14.05 11.34 5.01
N THR A 69 15.32 10.93 4.99
CA THR A 69 15.77 9.62 4.55
C THR A 69 16.97 9.18 5.37
N GLU A 70 17.15 7.88 5.54
CA GLU A 70 18.36 7.32 6.12
C GLU A 70 19.58 7.58 5.21
N PRO A 71 20.79 7.74 5.76
CA PRO A 71 22.00 7.89 4.95
C PRO A 71 22.40 6.58 4.26
N ASP A 72 23.24 6.69 3.22
CA ASP A 72 23.86 5.57 2.49
C ASP A 72 22.85 4.60 1.85
N LEU A 73 21.74 5.14 1.34
CA LEU A 73 20.77 4.35 0.58
C LEU A 73 21.39 3.81 -0.70
N THR A 74 21.08 2.55 -1.02
CA THR A 74 21.39 1.97 -2.32
C THR A 74 20.50 2.62 -3.39
N PRO A 75 21.05 3.27 -4.42
CA PRO A 75 20.25 3.87 -5.48
C PRO A 75 19.36 2.82 -6.16
N GLN A 76 18.12 3.18 -6.41
CA GLN A 76 17.14 2.35 -7.10
C GLN A 76 16.74 3.07 -8.41
N PRO A 77 17.57 3.08 -9.45
CA PRO A 77 17.24 3.76 -10.70
C PRO A 77 16.13 3.03 -11.47
N MET A 78 15.50 3.73 -12.41
CA MET A 78 14.62 3.10 -13.39
C MET A 78 15.48 2.37 -14.43
N ASN A 79 15.41 1.05 -14.45
CA ASN A 79 16.06 0.19 -15.45
C ASN A 79 15.00 -0.53 -16.30
N ALA A 80 15.43 -1.25 -17.35
CA ALA A 80 14.50 -1.92 -18.26
C ALA A 80 13.51 -2.87 -17.56
N LEU A 81 13.97 -3.62 -16.55
CA LEU A 81 13.12 -4.52 -15.78
C LEU A 81 12.06 -3.76 -14.96
N ARG A 82 12.45 -2.67 -14.28
CA ARG A 82 11.51 -1.85 -13.51
C ARG A 82 10.51 -1.13 -14.42
N THR A 83 10.96 -0.65 -15.58
CA THR A 83 10.06 -0.10 -16.60
C THR A 83 9.03 -1.14 -17.06
N ALA A 84 9.46 -2.38 -17.33
CA ALA A 84 8.54 -3.46 -17.70
C ALA A 84 7.58 -3.84 -16.55
N ASN A 85 8.04 -3.84 -15.30
CA ASN A 85 7.17 -4.07 -14.15
C ASN A 85 6.12 -2.96 -13.98
N PHE A 86 6.49 -1.69 -14.20
CA PHE A 86 5.53 -0.58 -14.17
C PHE A 86 4.53 -0.66 -15.33
N ASP A 87 4.96 -1.05 -16.53
CA ASP A 87 4.06 -1.31 -17.67
C ASP A 87 3.01 -2.36 -17.29
N TYR A 88 3.44 -3.50 -16.74
CA TYR A 88 2.53 -4.54 -16.29
C TYR A 88 1.58 -4.06 -15.18
N PHE A 89 2.14 -3.44 -14.14
CA PHE A 89 1.38 -2.94 -12.99
C PHE A 89 0.27 -1.96 -13.40
N ILE A 90 0.60 -0.98 -14.25
CA ILE A 90 -0.37 0.03 -14.68
C ILE A 90 -1.42 -0.58 -15.62
N ARG A 91 -1.03 -1.48 -16.53
CA ARG A 91 -1.95 -2.09 -17.50
C ARG A 91 -2.88 -3.15 -16.91
N HIS A 92 -2.43 -3.85 -15.86
CA HIS A 92 -3.12 -5.03 -15.37
C HIS A 92 -3.55 -4.89 -13.91
N ASP A 93 -2.63 -4.50 -13.02
CA ASP A 93 -2.91 -4.52 -11.59
C ASP A 93 -3.88 -3.40 -11.19
N PHE A 94 -3.86 -2.24 -11.84
CA PHE A 94 -4.88 -1.20 -11.64
C PHE A 94 -6.29 -1.72 -11.94
N THR A 95 -6.47 -2.41 -13.07
CA THR A 95 -7.75 -3.03 -13.43
C THR A 95 -8.14 -4.12 -12.43
N ALA A 96 -7.18 -4.91 -11.95
CA ALA A 96 -7.44 -5.91 -10.91
C ALA A 96 -7.89 -5.28 -9.58
N VAL A 97 -7.31 -4.14 -9.18
CA VAL A 97 -7.71 -3.38 -7.99
C VAL A 97 -9.13 -2.82 -8.13
N ILE A 98 -9.47 -2.24 -9.29
CA ILE A 98 -10.81 -1.72 -9.58
C ILE A 98 -11.87 -2.84 -9.49
N HIS A 99 -11.53 -4.04 -9.97
CA HIS A 99 -12.43 -5.19 -9.93
C HIS A 99 -12.30 -6.05 -8.68
N ASP A 100 -11.55 -5.61 -7.66
CA ASP A 100 -11.33 -6.38 -6.45
C ASP A 100 -12.66 -6.69 -5.73
N THR A 101 -12.80 -7.95 -5.30
CA THR A 101 -14.02 -8.45 -4.64
C THR A 101 -13.73 -8.92 -3.21
N LEU A 102 -12.75 -8.33 -2.52
CA LEU A 102 -12.42 -8.75 -1.16
C LEU A 102 -13.64 -8.65 -0.25
N ASP A 103 -14.04 -9.78 0.34
CA ASP A 103 -15.00 -9.80 1.43
C ASP A 103 -14.31 -9.29 2.69
N ILE A 104 -14.49 -8.00 2.98
CA ILE A 104 -13.89 -7.38 4.16
C ILE A 104 -14.50 -7.93 5.45
N ALA A 105 -15.75 -8.39 5.45
CA ALA A 105 -16.38 -8.91 6.67
C ALA A 105 -15.73 -10.23 7.10
N ALA A 106 -15.32 -11.05 6.13
CA ALA A 106 -14.60 -12.30 6.40
C ALA A 106 -13.26 -12.09 7.13
N LEU A 107 -12.64 -10.92 7.01
CA LEU A 107 -11.35 -10.62 7.68
C LEU A 107 -11.43 -10.70 9.21
N LYS A 108 -12.63 -10.54 9.81
CA LYS A 108 -12.79 -10.69 11.27
C LYS A 108 -12.67 -12.14 11.74
N GLY A 109 -12.91 -13.11 10.86
CA GLY A 109 -12.99 -14.53 11.19
C GLY A 109 -11.76 -15.35 10.82
N VAL A 110 -10.76 -14.75 10.16
CA VAL A 110 -9.55 -15.49 9.75
C VAL A 110 -8.66 -15.78 10.95
N SER A 111 -7.96 -16.92 10.93
CA SER A 111 -6.96 -17.25 11.96
C SER A 111 -5.66 -16.46 11.84
N THR A 112 -5.44 -15.80 10.71
CA THR A 112 -4.28 -14.92 10.52
C THR A 112 -4.32 -13.73 11.47
N HIS A 113 -3.22 -13.49 12.18
CA HIS A 113 -3.03 -12.26 12.94
C HIS A 113 -2.73 -11.10 11.98
N ILE A 114 -3.74 -10.27 11.71
CA ILE A 114 -3.61 -9.10 10.82
C ILE A 114 -3.18 -7.89 11.65
N VAL A 115 -2.07 -7.28 11.25
CA VAL A 115 -1.54 -6.03 11.80
C VAL A 115 -1.72 -4.92 10.76
N PRO A 116 -2.71 -4.03 10.94
CA PRO A 116 -2.83 -2.83 10.12
C PRO A 116 -1.63 -1.92 10.37
N ALA A 117 -1.01 -1.40 9.31
CA ALA A 117 0.13 -0.49 9.46
C ALA A 117 0.09 0.64 8.42
N ALA A 118 0.70 1.77 8.79
CA ALA A 118 0.90 2.91 7.88
C ALA A 118 2.22 3.62 8.16
N GLY A 119 2.76 4.30 7.15
CA GLY A 119 3.88 5.20 7.31
C GLY A 119 3.51 6.37 8.22
N ARG A 120 4.40 6.72 9.15
CA ARG A 120 4.23 7.85 10.07
C ARG A 120 4.00 9.17 9.35
N THR A 121 4.64 9.37 8.20
CA THR A 121 4.55 10.61 7.42
C THR A 121 3.65 10.51 6.19
N THR A 122 2.98 9.36 5.98
CA THR A 122 1.99 9.24 4.90
C THR A 122 0.82 10.21 5.15
N PRO A 123 0.43 11.02 4.15
CA PRO A 123 -0.69 11.95 4.32
C PRO A 123 -1.98 11.22 4.71
N ARG A 124 -2.67 11.70 5.74
CA ARG A 124 -3.93 11.07 6.22
C ARG A 124 -5.09 11.16 5.23
N THR A 125 -4.91 11.92 4.15
CA THR A 125 -5.89 12.14 3.08
C THR A 125 -5.79 11.13 1.95
N VAL A 126 -4.66 10.43 1.80
CA VAL A 126 -4.48 9.44 0.72
C VAL A 126 -5.23 8.14 1.03
N PHE A 127 -5.64 7.45 -0.03
CA PHE A 127 -6.61 6.35 0.04
C PHE A 127 -6.08 5.14 0.83
N ASP A 128 -4.79 4.86 0.71
CA ASP A 128 -4.09 3.71 1.27
C ASP A 128 -3.86 3.86 2.78
N TYR A 129 -3.55 5.07 3.26
CA TYR A 129 -3.59 5.41 4.69
C TYR A 129 -4.99 5.19 5.28
N ARG A 130 -6.01 5.67 4.57
CA ARG A 130 -7.41 5.51 4.99
C ARG A 130 -7.84 4.06 4.99
N ALA A 131 -7.38 3.26 4.03
CA ALA A 131 -7.63 1.83 3.98
C ALA A 131 -6.98 1.11 5.17
N ALA A 132 -5.73 1.44 5.52
CA ALA A 132 -5.07 0.89 6.72
C ALA A 132 -5.82 1.27 8.01
N THR A 133 -6.28 2.53 8.11
CA THR A 133 -7.07 3.01 9.25
C THR A 133 -8.42 2.30 9.35
N ALA A 134 -9.13 2.15 8.24
CA ALA A 134 -10.40 1.42 8.19
C ALA A 134 -10.23 -0.06 8.55
N LEU A 135 -9.14 -0.70 8.13
CA LEU A 135 -8.79 -2.06 8.54
C LEU A 135 -8.55 -2.16 10.05
N ALA A 136 -7.86 -1.17 10.64
CA ALA A 136 -7.65 -1.10 12.08
C ALA A 136 -8.97 -1.00 12.85
N THR A 137 -9.87 -0.11 12.42
CA THR A 137 -11.23 0.00 12.98
C THR A 137 -12.03 -1.29 12.81
N LEU A 138 -11.99 -1.91 11.63
CA LEU A 138 -12.72 -3.13 11.34
C LEU A 138 -12.34 -4.28 12.29
N LEU A 139 -11.06 -4.40 12.60
CA LEU A 139 -10.49 -5.49 13.39
C LEU A 139 -10.39 -5.18 14.90
N ASP A 140 -10.75 -3.96 15.32
CA ASP A 140 -10.53 -3.45 16.68
C ASP A 140 -9.05 -3.59 17.10
N ARG A 141 -8.15 -3.11 16.22
CA ARG A 141 -6.69 -3.16 16.42
C ARG A 141 -6.09 -1.76 16.35
N GLU A 142 -4.96 -1.57 17.01
CA GLU A 142 -4.16 -0.37 16.85
C GLU A 142 -3.50 -0.34 15.47
N LEU A 143 -3.56 0.81 14.79
CA LEU A 143 -2.78 1.07 13.57
C LEU A 143 -1.30 1.23 13.94
N GLN A 144 -0.46 0.31 13.48
CA GLN A 144 0.98 0.38 13.74
C GLN A 144 1.66 1.39 12.81
N GLU A 145 2.41 2.34 13.37
CA GLU A 145 3.21 3.25 12.56
C GLU A 145 4.57 2.66 12.21
N LEU A 146 4.95 2.80 10.93
CA LEU A 146 6.26 2.46 10.38
C LEU A 146 7.04 3.74 10.02
N PRO A 147 8.39 3.72 10.03
CA PRO A 147 9.21 4.89 9.69
C PRO A 147 8.98 5.39 8.26
N GLY A 148 9.03 6.71 8.06
CA GLY A 148 8.78 7.34 6.76
C GLY A 148 7.31 7.35 6.35
N GLY A 149 7.04 7.57 5.05
CA GLY A 149 5.71 7.54 4.45
C GLY A 149 5.46 6.22 3.71
N HIS A 150 4.68 6.26 2.63
CA HIS A 150 4.35 5.09 1.81
C HIS A 150 5.59 4.30 1.35
N ASN A 151 6.65 5.03 1.00
CA ASN A 151 7.94 4.48 0.56
C ASN A 151 8.93 4.26 1.72
N GLY A 152 8.47 4.17 2.97
CA GLY A 152 9.27 4.07 4.18
C GLY A 152 10.29 2.91 4.18
N ASN A 153 9.94 1.79 3.55
CA ASN A 153 10.84 0.66 3.36
C ASN A 153 12.08 1.00 2.49
N THR A 154 11.99 2.02 1.65
CA THR A 154 13.08 2.50 0.79
C THR A 154 13.78 3.74 1.33
N SER A 155 13.04 4.65 1.98
CA SER A 155 13.62 5.86 2.61
C SER A 155 14.28 5.57 3.95
N HIS A 156 13.78 4.58 4.70
CA HIS A 156 14.20 4.25 6.06
C HIS A 156 14.45 2.74 6.27
N PRO A 157 15.23 2.07 5.39
CA PRO A 157 15.28 0.61 5.36
C PRO A 157 15.75 -0.04 6.68
N ARG A 158 16.69 0.56 7.42
CA ARG A 158 17.20 -0.04 8.66
C ARG A 158 16.19 0.07 9.79
N THR A 159 15.68 1.27 10.05
CA THR A 159 14.67 1.50 11.08
C THR A 159 13.34 0.83 10.74
N TRP A 160 12.96 0.77 9.47
CA TRP A 160 11.83 -0.02 8.98
C TRP A 160 11.99 -1.49 9.34
N ALA A 161 13.13 -2.10 9.01
CA ALA A 161 13.40 -3.50 9.31
C ALA A 161 13.42 -3.77 10.83
N THR A 162 13.95 -2.84 11.64
CA THR A 162 13.88 -2.93 13.11
C THR A 162 12.43 -2.92 13.59
N ARG A 163 11.63 -1.97 13.11
CA ARG A 163 10.22 -1.82 13.51
C ARG A 163 9.37 -3.02 13.11
N ILE A 164 9.59 -3.59 11.93
CA ILE A 164 8.91 -4.83 11.50
C ILE A 164 9.24 -5.99 12.45
N ARG A 165 10.49 -6.14 12.89
CA ARG A 165 10.86 -7.21 13.85
C ARG A 165 10.19 -7.01 15.20
N GLU A 166 10.10 -5.78 15.70
CA GLU A 166 9.39 -5.47 16.95
C GLU A 166 7.91 -5.85 16.87
N ILE A 167 7.23 -5.48 15.78
CA ILE A 167 5.83 -5.82 15.53
C ILE A 167 5.65 -7.35 15.50
N LEU A 168 6.52 -8.06 14.77
CA LEU A 168 6.44 -9.52 14.66
C LEU A 168 6.70 -10.24 15.98
N ASN A 169 7.62 -9.71 16.80
CA ASN A 169 7.93 -10.29 18.11
C ASN A 169 6.84 -10.00 19.15
N ALA A 170 6.13 -8.88 19.04
CA ALA A 170 4.98 -8.57 19.90
C ALA A 170 3.73 -9.39 19.55
N ALA A 171 3.63 -9.86 18.30
CA ALA A 171 2.59 -10.77 17.80
C ALA A 171 2.88 -12.26 18.08
N GLY A 172 4.01 -12.56 18.75
CA GLY A 172 4.53 -13.89 19.05
C GLY A 172 3.77 -14.61 20.16
#